data_AF-A0AA94VBC0-F1
#
_entry.id   AF-A0AA94VBC0-F1
#
_cell.length_a   1.000
_cell.length_b   1.000
_cell.length_c   1.000
_cell.angle_alpha   90.00
_cell.angle_beta   90.00
_cell.angle_gamma   90.00
#
_symmetry.space_group_name_H-M   'P 1'
#
loop_
_entity.id
_entity.type
_entity.pdbx_description
1 polymer ?
#
loop_
_entity_poly.entity_id
_entity_poly.type
_entity_poly.pdbx_seq_one_letter_code
_entity_poly.pdbx_strand_id
1 'polypeptide(L)'
;MRIKKIAVLVPVLMLSGCVSEAEYTRLQEVMNGSPAARQYAISECYAKTIKAPAHETASVRIIMNLSPKANVQKTFCTRAVNGVASKRITYRDYVNKTPNFIRVIQGR
;
A
#
# COMPACT_ATOMS: atom_id res chain seq x y z
N MET A 1 -12.06 2.62 36.37
CA MET A 1 -11.39 1.86 35.30
C MET A 1 -10.33 2.75 34.65
N ARG A 2 -9.04 2.40 34.80
CA ARG A 2 -7.92 3.18 34.26
C ARG A 2 -7.76 2.87 32.78
N ILE A 3 -8.21 3.79 31.92
CA ILE A 3 -7.94 3.74 30.48
C ILE A 3 -6.44 4.01 30.32
N LYS A 4 -5.65 2.93 30.22
CA LYS A 4 -4.25 3.02 29.81
C LYS A 4 -4.26 3.56 28.38
N LYS A 5 -3.63 4.73 28.19
CA LYS A 5 -3.41 5.37 26.90
C LYS A 5 -2.70 4.36 25.98
N ILE A 6 -3.47 3.61 25.20
CA ILE A 6 -2.94 2.89 24.04
C ILE A 6 -2.62 4.01 23.05
N ALA A 7 -1.37 4.48 23.12
CA ALA A 7 -0.80 5.33 22.10
C ALA A 7 -0.80 4.52 20.80
N VAL A 8 -1.90 4.64 20.04
CA VAL A 8 -1.97 4.18 18.67
C VAL A 8 -1.09 5.14 17.86
N LEU A 9 0.22 4.92 17.93
CA LEU A 9 1.16 5.45 16.95
C LEU A 9 0.78 4.76 15.64
N VAL A 10 -0.02 5.43 14.82
CA VAL A 10 -0.14 5.13 13.39
C VAL A 10 1.04 5.84 12.74
N PRO A 11 2.15 5.17 12.37
CA PRO A 11 3.18 5.83 11.60
C PRO A 11 2.61 6.01 10.19
N VAL A 12 2.22 7.23 9.87
CA VAL A 12 1.87 7.71 8.53
C VAL A 12 3.16 7.85 7.69
N LEU A 13 3.97 6.79 7.62
CA LEU A 13 5.30 6.81 7.00
C LEU A 13 5.41 5.67 5.99
N MET A 14 4.68 5.77 4.89
CA MET A 14 4.79 4.82 3.77
C MET A 14 5.28 5.45 2.47
N LEU A 15 5.68 6.72 2.46
CA LEU A 15 6.04 7.41 1.23
C LEU A 15 7.23 8.37 1.42
N SER A 16 8.43 7.79 1.33
CA SER A 16 9.72 8.34 0.84
C SER A 16 10.92 8.02 1.76
N GLY A 17 11.91 7.31 1.20
CA GLY A 17 13.31 7.34 1.62
C GLY A 17 13.78 6.49 2.81
N CYS A 18 13.10 6.47 3.96
CA CYS A 18 13.71 5.96 5.20
C CYS A 18 12.79 5.04 6.02
N VAL A 19 12.16 4.03 5.40
CA VAL A 19 11.47 2.98 6.16
C VAL A 19 12.45 1.84 6.37
N SER A 20 12.76 1.50 7.61
CA SER A 20 13.53 0.31 7.95
C SER A 20 12.71 -0.97 7.76
N GLU A 21 13.37 -2.12 7.60
CA GLU A 21 12.68 -3.41 7.52
C GLU A 21 11.83 -3.70 8.77
N ALA A 22 12.31 -3.29 9.94
CA ALA A 22 11.59 -3.43 11.20
C ALA A 22 10.29 -2.60 11.23
N GLU A 23 10.34 -1.35 10.77
CA GLU A 23 9.14 -0.50 10.67
C GLU A 23 8.15 -1.02 9.63
N TYR A 24 8.65 -1.48 8.48
CA TYR A 24 7.82 -2.10 7.45
C TYR A 24 7.07 -3.31 7.99
N THR A 25 7.77 -4.20 8.70
CA THR A 25 7.19 -5.41 9.30
C THR A 25 6.13 -5.05 10.36
N ARG A 26 6.40 -4.05 11.20
CA ARG A 26 5.40 -3.56 12.18
C ARG A 26 4.15 -3.01 11.48
N LEU A 27 4.32 -2.19 10.45
CA LEU A 27 3.19 -1.64 9.68
C LEU A 27 2.38 -2.75 8.99
N GLN A 28 3.07 -3.74 8.45
CA GLN A 28 2.46 -4.93 7.87
C GLN A 28 1.60 -5.68 8.89
N GLU A 29 2.08 -5.92 10.12
CA GLU A 29 1.27 -6.56 11.18
C GLU A 29 0.08 -5.70 11.62
N VAL A 30 0.27 -4.38 11.73
CA VAL A 30 -0.83 -3.45 12.06
C VAL A 30 -1.93 -3.52 11.00
N MET A 31 -1.57 -3.49 9.72
CA MET A 31 -2.56 -3.58 8.63
C MET A 31 -3.17 -4.97 8.50
N ASN A 32 -2.45 -6.03 8.88
CA ASN A 32 -2.97 -7.38 8.93
C ASN A 32 -4.03 -7.54 10.04
N GLY A 33 -3.73 -7.04 11.24
CA GLY A 33 -4.58 -7.19 12.43
C GLY A 33 -5.72 -6.15 12.54
N SER A 34 -5.61 -5.00 11.85
CA SER A 34 -6.60 -3.92 11.93
C SER A 34 -7.19 -3.58 10.55
N PRO A 35 -8.43 -4.02 10.25
CA PRO A 35 -9.14 -3.64 9.04
C PRO A 35 -9.28 -2.12 8.87
N ALA A 36 -9.44 -1.38 9.97
CA ALA A 36 -9.52 0.08 9.97
C ALA A 36 -8.19 0.73 9.57
N ALA A 37 -7.06 0.25 10.12
CA ALA A 37 -5.74 0.77 9.75
C ALA A 37 -5.41 0.47 8.28
N ARG A 38 -5.78 -0.71 7.79
CA ARG A 38 -5.65 -1.06 6.38
C ARG A 38 -6.49 -0.15 5.48
N GLN A 39 -7.74 0.11 5.85
CA GLN A 39 -8.61 1.01 5.08
C GLN A 39 -8.07 2.44 5.06
N TYR A 40 -7.55 2.92 6.20
CA TYR A 40 -6.88 4.20 6.30
C TYR A 40 -5.65 4.29 5.37
N ALA A 41 -4.81 3.25 5.34
CA ALA A 41 -3.66 3.20 4.42
C ALA A 41 -4.10 3.22 2.94
N ILE A 42 -5.20 2.54 2.58
CA ILE A 42 -5.77 2.59 1.22
C ILE A 42 -6.24 4.02 0.89
N SER A 43 -6.95 4.69 1.80
CA SER A 43 -7.43 6.06 1.55
C SER A 43 -6.28 7.06 1.41
N GLU A 44 -5.24 6.93 2.24
CA GLU A 44 -4.04 7.78 2.16
C GLU A 44 -3.29 7.59 0.85
N CYS A 45 -3.10 6.32 0.43
CA CYS A 45 -2.52 6.02 -0.88
C CYS A 45 -3.35 6.63 -2.02
N TYR A 46 -4.69 6.48 -1.95
CA TYR A 46 -5.57 7.01 -2.98
C TYR A 46 -5.48 8.54 -3.07
N ALA A 47 -5.61 9.24 -1.94
CA ALA A 47 -5.56 10.70 -1.86
C ALA A 47 -4.27 11.30 -2.45
N LYS A 48 -3.17 10.56 -2.39
CA LYS A 48 -1.88 10.96 -3.00
C LYS A 48 -1.81 10.62 -4.47
N THR A 49 -2.29 9.44 -4.87
CA THR A 49 -2.21 8.96 -6.26
C THR A 49 -3.24 9.60 -7.20
N ILE A 50 -4.36 10.14 -6.71
CA ILE A 50 -5.32 10.87 -7.56
C ILE A 50 -4.72 12.09 -8.24
N LYS A 51 -3.63 12.63 -7.70
CA LYS A 51 -2.93 13.81 -8.23
C LYS A 51 -1.88 13.43 -9.28
N ALA A 52 -1.72 12.15 -9.59
CA ALA A 52 -0.75 11.68 -10.56
C ALA A 52 -1.08 12.19 -11.98
N PRO A 53 -0.08 12.59 -12.77
CA PRO A 53 -0.26 12.94 -14.18
C PRO A 53 -0.95 11.84 -14.99
N ALA A 54 -1.65 12.24 -16.06
CA ALA A 54 -2.36 11.31 -16.93
C ALA A 54 -1.45 10.25 -17.57
N HIS A 55 -0.21 10.63 -17.94
CA HIS A 55 0.75 9.71 -18.54
C HIS A 55 1.24 8.64 -17.56
N GLU A 56 1.44 8.99 -16.28
CA GLU A 56 1.77 8.02 -15.23
C GLU A 56 0.60 7.07 -15.00
N THR A 57 -0.62 7.61 -14.91
CA THR A 57 -1.84 6.82 -14.76
C THR A 57 -2.01 5.82 -15.91
N ALA A 58 -1.75 6.24 -17.14
CA ALA A 58 -1.80 5.38 -18.32
C ALA A 58 -0.75 4.25 -18.27
N SER A 59 0.46 4.55 -17.81
CA SER A 59 1.54 3.56 -17.66
C SER A 59 1.21 2.52 -16.59
N VAL A 60 0.73 2.96 -15.43
CA VAL A 60 0.30 2.05 -14.35
C VAL A 60 -0.86 1.17 -14.79
N ARG A 61 -1.81 1.70 -15.57
CA ARG A 61 -2.91 0.91 -16.14
C ARG A 61 -2.40 -0.26 -16.99
N ILE A 62 -1.40 -0.02 -17.84
CA ILE A 62 -0.78 -1.04 -18.69
C ILE A 62 -0.07 -2.07 -17.82
N ILE A 63 0.77 -1.63 -16.88
CA ILE A 63 1.51 -2.52 -15.96
C ILE A 63 0.57 -3.42 -15.18
N MET A 64 -0.55 -2.87 -14.69
CA MET A 64 -1.54 -3.60 -13.90
C MET A 64 -2.53 -4.42 -14.75
N ASN A 65 -2.44 -4.36 -16.08
CA ASN A 65 -3.33 -4.99 -17.03
C ASN A 65 -4.82 -4.68 -16.74
N LEU A 66 -5.14 -3.39 -16.55
CA LEU A 66 -6.49 -2.95 -16.23
C LEU A 66 -7.26 -2.50 -17.48
N SER A 67 -8.59 -2.62 -17.44
CA SER A 67 -9.45 -2.11 -18.51
C SER A 67 -9.36 -0.58 -18.64
N PRO A 68 -9.67 -0.01 -19.83
CA PRO A 68 -9.59 1.44 -20.04
C PRO A 68 -10.45 2.27 -19.08
N LYS A 69 -11.55 1.70 -18.58
CA LYS A 69 -12.51 2.35 -17.67
C LYS A 69 -12.21 2.11 -16.18
N ALA A 70 -11.15 1.38 -15.84
CA ALA A 70 -10.82 1.08 -14.45
C ALA A 70 -10.35 2.33 -13.69
N ASN A 71 -10.69 2.40 -12.40
CA ASN A 71 -10.09 3.38 -11.49
C ASN A 71 -8.70 2.90 -11.06
N VAL A 72 -7.68 3.27 -11.85
CA VAL A 72 -6.30 2.80 -11.70
C VAL A 72 -5.75 3.05 -10.30
N GLN A 73 -5.94 4.27 -9.77
CA GLN A 73 -5.43 4.69 -8.46
C GLN A 73 -6.04 3.86 -7.33
N LYS A 74 -7.37 3.72 -7.32
CA LYS A 74 -8.07 2.95 -6.31
C LYS A 74 -7.66 1.48 -6.37
N THR A 75 -7.62 0.89 -7.57
CA THR A 75 -7.22 -0.51 -7.77
C THR A 75 -5.76 -0.74 -7.34
N PHE A 76 -4.85 0.18 -7.68
CA PHE A 76 -3.44 0.11 -7.27
C PHE A 76 -3.32 0.11 -5.75
N CYS A 77 -3.90 1.12 -5.10
CA CYS A 77 -3.80 1.27 -3.65
C CYS A 77 -4.42 0.09 -2.90
N THR A 78 -5.59 -0.38 -3.34
CA THR A 78 -6.20 -1.57 -2.74
C THR A 78 -5.32 -2.80 -2.88
N ARG A 79 -4.79 -3.10 -4.08
CA ARG A 79 -3.96 -4.30 -4.30
C ARG A 79 -2.63 -4.21 -3.58
N ALA A 80 -1.95 -3.07 -3.64
CA ALA A 80 -0.66 -2.86 -2.97
C ALA A 80 -0.81 -2.98 -1.45
N VAL A 81 -1.73 -2.23 -0.83
CA VAL A 81 -1.91 -2.25 0.62
C VAL A 81 -2.37 -3.62 1.12
N ASN A 82 -3.28 -4.28 0.41
CA ASN A 82 -3.68 -5.66 0.76
C ASN A 82 -2.51 -6.64 0.59
N GLY A 83 -1.66 -6.44 -0.41
CA GLY A 83 -0.43 -7.19 -0.61
C GLY A 83 0.56 -7.04 0.54
N VAL A 84 0.73 -5.82 1.05
CA VAL A 84 1.55 -5.57 2.25
C VAL A 84 0.91 -6.25 3.46
N ALA A 85 -0.37 -6.00 3.74
CA ALA A 85 -1.07 -6.55 4.91
C ALA A 85 -1.05 -8.09 4.95
N SER A 86 -1.21 -8.74 3.79
CA SER A 86 -1.22 -10.21 3.67
C SER A 86 0.18 -10.84 3.56
N LYS A 87 1.25 -10.06 3.74
CA LYS A 87 2.65 -10.51 3.59
C LYS A 87 3.04 -10.98 2.19
N ARG A 88 2.18 -10.76 1.19
CA ARG A 88 2.48 -11.03 -0.23
C ARG A 88 3.50 -10.04 -0.82
N ILE A 89 3.67 -8.86 -0.22
CA ILE A 89 4.72 -7.89 -0.55
C ILE A 89 5.68 -7.82 0.65
N THR A 90 6.92 -8.26 0.44
CA THR A 90 7.99 -8.16 1.44
C THR A 90 8.65 -6.78 1.43
N TYR A 91 9.47 -6.48 2.45
CA TYR A 91 10.28 -5.26 2.45
C TYR A 91 11.19 -5.18 1.22
N ARG A 92 11.83 -6.31 0.84
CA ARG A 92 12.63 -6.41 -0.39
C ARG A 92 11.82 -6.08 -1.64
N ASP A 93 10.59 -6.59 -1.76
CA ASP A 93 9.72 -6.30 -2.89
C ASP A 93 9.31 -4.82 -2.93
N TYR A 94 9.08 -4.24 -1.75
CA TYR A 94 8.76 -2.82 -1.59
C TYR A 94 9.93 -1.91 -1.99
N VAL A 95 11.16 -2.20 -1.55
CA VAL A 95 12.34 -1.39 -1.85
C VAL A 95 12.79 -1.57 -3.30
N ASN A 96 12.93 -2.82 -3.74
CA ASN A 96 13.56 -3.14 -5.04
C ASN A 96 12.57 -3.29 -6.19
N LYS A 97 11.24 -3.17 -5.93
CA LYS A 97 10.17 -3.36 -6.91
C LYS A 97 10.35 -4.64 -7.74
N THR A 98 10.59 -5.75 -7.04
CA THR A 98 10.84 -7.07 -7.66
C THR A 98 9.65 -7.51 -8.54
N PRO A 99 9.82 -8.53 -9.40
CA PRO A 99 8.70 -9.10 -10.16
C PRO A 99 7.53 -9.58 -9.29
N ASN A 100 7.77 -9.91 -8.03
CA ASN A 100 6.70 -10.25 -7.09
C ASN A 100 5.77 -9.05 -6.82
N PHE A 101 6.33 -7.85 -6.63
CA PHE A 101 5.54 -6.63 -6.46
C PHE A 101 4.57 -6.43 -7.64
N ILE A 102 5.08 -6.59 -8.87
CA ILE A 102 4.29 -6.45 -10.11
C ILE A 102 3.15 -7.46 -10.17
N ARG A 103 3.41 -8.74 -9.86
CA ARG A 103 2.37 -9.78 -9.83
C ARG A 103 1.25 -9.43 -8.85
N VAL A 104 1.60 -8.96 -7.65
CA VAL A 104 0.61 -8.57 -6.64
C VAL A 104 -0.26 -7.41 -7.11
N ILE A 105 0.30 -6.36 -7.69
CA ILE A 105 -0.50 -5.23 -8.20
C ILE A 105 -1.29 -5.58 -9.48
N GLN A 106 -0.90 -6.62 -10.20
CA GLN A 106 -1.71 -7.22 -11.29
C GLN A 106 -2.86 -8.08 -10.77
N GLY A 107 -2.86 -8.45 -9.48
CA GLY A 107 -3.88 -9.33 -8.88
C GLY A 107 -3.60 -10.82 -9.10
N ARG A 108 -2.34 -11.19 -9.29
CA ARG A 108 -1.85 -12.58 -9.38
C ARG A 108 -1.05 -12.90 -8.12
#